data_AF-A0A5M6A0E0-F1
#
_entry.id   AF-A0A5M6A0E0-F1
#
_cell.length_a   1.000
_cell.length_b   1.000
_cell.length_c   1.000
_cell.angle_alpha   90.00
_cell.angle_beta   90.00
_cell.angle_gamma   90.00
#
_symmetry.space_group_name_H-M   'P 1'
#
loop_
_entity.id
_entity.type
_entity.pdbx_description
1 polymer ?
#
loop_
_entity_poly.entity_id
_entity_poly.type
_entity_poly.pdbx_seq_one_letter_code
_entity_poly.pdbx_strand_id
1 'polypeptide(L)'
;VNTGLYYASVAFRGVIENSTWNPAKNSIVVNFNVGADLREAIKATTVGIIGEKGSAMYIGGVQDASTRAQDASATAGRAFTLTGGKLKVVGTDPSVGITLKSSSGKETKVAEDLWVTNDPSKLTFIIPADLEDGTYELKITTQFGSNSKTMLKVPRSVMKTIYIGTAPSGGGSSSGGDGGLDENPLG
;
A
#
# COMPACT_ATOMS: atom_id res chain seq x y z
N VAL A 1 21.60 18.63 -7.86
CA VAL A 1 21.46 17.50 -8.81
C VAL A 1 20.03 17.51 -9.35
N ASN A 2 19.84 17.39 -10.66
CA ASN A 2 18.52 17.35 -11.29
C ASN A 2 18.45 16.12 -12.21
N THR A 3 17.51 15.22 -11.94
CA THR A 3 17.36 13.96 -12.66
C THR A 3 15.95 13.76 -13.22
N GLY A 4 15.16 14.81 -13.37
CA GLY A 4 13.77 14.73 -13.87
C GLY A 4 12.76 14.22 -12.82
N LEU A 5 13.14 13.22 -12.01
CA LEU A 5 12.33 12.67 -10.91
C LEU A 5 12.37 13.51 -9.63
N TYR A 6 13.51 14.14 -9.33
CA TYR A 6 13.67 15.01 -8.18
C TYR A 6 14.65 16.15 -8.45
N TYR A 7 14.49 17.23 -7.69
CA TYR A 7 15.43 18.33 -7.59
C TYR A 7 16.08 18.30 -6.21
N ALA A 8 17.39 18.10 -6.17
CA ALA A 8 18.17 18.11 -4.94
C ALA A 8 19.02 19.39 -4.85
N SER A 9 18.80 20.19 -3.81
CA SER A 9 19.60 21.39 -3.48
C SER A 9 20.24 21.26 -2.10
N VAL A 10 21.52 21.61 -2.01
CA VAL A 10 22.24 21.68 -0.73
C VAL A 10 21.87 22.96 0.00
N ALA A 11 21.59 22.86 1.29
CA ALA A 11 21.39 23.99 2.18
C ALA A 11 22.20 23.82 3.47
N PHE A 12 22.62 24.94 4.04
CA PHE A 12 23.29 24.96 5.34
C PHE A 12 22.28 25.34 6.41
N ARG A 13 22.32 24.64 7.55
CA ARG A 13 21.52 24.94 8.74
C ARG A 13 22.43 25.27 9.91
N GLY A 14 21.93 26.12 10.80
CA GLY A 14 22.67 26.64 11.96
C GLY A 14 23.32 27.99 11.66
N VAL A 15 23.46 28.83 12.69
CA VAL A 15 24.08 30.16 12.58
C VAL A 15 25.59 30.00 12.44
N ILE A 16 26.20 30.72 11.48
CA ILE A 16 27.65 30.79 11.34
C ILE A 16 28.16 31.85 12.31
N GLU A 17 28.87 31.41 13.34
CA GLU A 17 29.55 32.27 14.30
C GLU A 17 31.00 32.50 13.82
N ASN A 18 31.50 33.74 13.95
CA ASN A 18 32.90 34.10 13.67
C ASN A 18 33.39 33.69 12.26
N SER A 19 32.50 33.67 11.26
CA SER A 19 32.81 33.24 9.89
C SER A 19 33.45 31.84 9.79
N THR A 20 33.23 30.98 10.79
CA THR A 20 33.88 29.66 10.89
C THR A 20 32.82 28.57 10.97
N TRP A 21 33.01 27.49 10.21
CA TRP A 21 32.14 26.32 10.27
C TRP A 21 32.34 25.54 11.57
N ASN A 22 31.26 25.30 12.31
CA ASN A 22 31.25 24.48 13.51
C ASN A 22 30.42 23.20 13.27
N PRO A 23 31.05 22.03 13.07
CA PRO A 23 30.33 20.77 12.84
C PRO A 23 29.37 20.34 13.96
N ALA A 24 29.52 20.87 15.17
CA ALA A 24 28.63 20.61 16.29
C ALA A 24 27.37 21.51 16.30
N LYS A 25 27.39 22.64 15.59
CA LYS A 25 26.28 23.62 15.51
C LYS A 25 25.70 23.78 14.10
N ASN A 26 26.47 23.44 13.08
CA ASN A 26 26.11 23.61 11.68
C ASN A 26 25.98 22.27 10.99
N SER A 27 24.99 22.15 10.11
CA SER A 27 24.76 20.94 9.33
C SER A 27 24.49 21.26 7.87
N ILE A 28 24.93 20.35 7.01
CA ILE A 28 24.64 20.38 5.58
C ILE A 28 23.43 19.47 5.37
N VAL A 29 22.36 20.01 4.82
CA VAL A 29 21.16 19.25 4.45
C VAL A 29 20.98 19.24 2.95
N VAL A 30 20.38 18.18 2.43
CA VAL A 30 19.98 18.10 1.03
C VAL A 30 18.45 18.11 0.99
N ASN A 31 17.89 19.18 0.42
CA ASN A 31 16.45 19.27 0.21
C ASN A 31 16.08 18.56 -1.08
N PHE A 32 15.18 17.58 -1.01
CA PHE A 32 14.61 16.90 -2.16
C PHE A 32 13.23 17.47 -2.47
N ASN A 33 13.03 17.91 -3.71
CA ASN A 33 11.74 18.36 -4.22
C ASN A 33 11.30 17.47 -5.38
N VAL A 34 9.98 17.34 -5.55
CA VAL A 34 9.38 16.58 -6.66
C VAL A 34 9.77 17.21 -7.99
N GLY A 35 10.39 16.40 -8.86
CA GLY A 35 10.85 16.80 -10.19
C GLY A 35 9.72 16.96 -11.21
N ALA A 36 10.07 17.40 -12.41
CA ALA A 36 9.10 17.67 -13.48
C ALA A 36 8.37 16.39 -13.91
N ASP A 37 9.08 15.28 -14.10
CA ASP A 37 8.53 14.04 -14.62
C ASP A 37 7.54 13.41 -13.64
N LEU A 38 7.89 13.43 -12.34
CA LEU A 38 6.99 12.97 -11.29
C LEU A 38 5.75 13.87 -11.17
N ARG A 39 5.89 15.18 -11.38
CA ARG A 39 4.76 16.12 -11.41
C ARG A 39 3.85 15.88 -12.61
N GLU A 40 4.39 15.53 -13.77
CA GLU A 40 3.60 15.15 -14.94
C GLU A 40 2.90 13.80 -14.76
N ALA A 41 3.59 12.81 -14.19
CA ALA A 41 2.97 11.54 -13.84
C ALA A 41 1.81 11.72 -12.85
N ILE A 42 1.97 12.59 -11.83
CA ILE A 42 0.89 12.95 -10.91
C ILE A 42 -0.28 13.62 -11.64
N LYS A 43 -0.05 14.55 -12.57
CA LYS A 43 -1.12 15.19 -13.37
C LYS A 43 -1.86 14.18 -14.26
N ALA A 44 -1.16 13.19 -14.79
CA ALA A 44 -1.73 12.10 -15.56
C ALA A 44 -2.45 11.06 -14.67
N THR A 45 -2.33 11.16 -13.35
CA THR A 45 -2.97 10.25 -12.40
C THR A 45 -4.35 10.77 -12.04
N THR A 46 -5.38 9.98 -12.34
CA THR A 46 -6.76 10.30 -11.98
C THR A 46 -7.08 9.73 -10.61
N VAL A 47 -7.47 10.58 -9.65
CA VAL A 47 -7.97 10.14 -8.35
C VAL A 47 -9.43 9.73 -8.48
N GLY A 48 -9.69 8.42 -8.49
CA GLY A 48 -11.04 7.89 -8.45
C GLY A 48 -11.62 8.02 -7.04
N ILE A 49 -12.49 9.01 -6.81
CA ILE A 49 -13.31 9.08 -5.60
C ILE A 49 -14.32 7.94 -5.67
N ILE A 50 -14.05 6.84 -4.97
CA ILE A 50 -14.88 5.64 -4.99
C ILE A 50 -16.09 5.82 -4.04
N GLY A 51 -16.93 6.82 -4.30
CA GLY A 51 -18.25 7.04 -3.67
C GLY A 51 -18.30 7.05 -2.13
N GLU A 52 -19.51 7.11 -1.57
CA GLU A 52 -19.73 6.80 -0.16
C GLU A 52 -19.44 5.33 0.12
N LYS A 53 -18.80 5.08 1.27
CA LYS A 53 -18.27 3.82 1.83
C LYS A 53 -19.14 2.55 1.72
N GLY A 54 -20.40 2.65 1.27
CA GLY A 54 -21.35 1.54 1.12
C GLY A 54 -21.36 0.81 -0.24
N SER A 55 -20.94 1.43 -1.35
CA SER A 55 -21.08 0.80 -2.68
C SER A 55 -19.78 0.37 -3.37
N ALA A 56 -18.64 0.91 -2.93
CA ALA A 56 -17.33 0.62 -3.49
C ALA A 56 -16.75 -0.73 -3.03
N MET A 57 -15.97 -1.37 -3.91
CA MET A 57 -15.04 -2.43 -3.49
C MET A 57 -13.83 -1.77 -2.84
N TYR A 58 -13.40 -2.25 -1.68
CA TYR A 58 -12.24 -1.68 -0.97
C TYR A 58 -11.55 -2.70 -0.07
N ILE A 59 -10.26 -2.48 0.18
CA ILE A 59 -9.47 -3.18 1.19
C ILE A 59 -9.32 -2.24 2.39
N GLY A 60 -9.91 -2.62 3.53
CA GLY A 60 -9.86 -1.85 4.78
C GLY A 60 -8.67 -2.24 5.67
N GLY A 61 -8.25 -3.50 5.64
CA GLY A 61 -7.17 -4.02 6.48
C GLY A 61 -6.50 -5.23 5.87
N VAL A 62 -5.31 -5.54 6.40
CA VAL A 62 -4.53 -6.71 6.00
C VAL A 62 -3.91 -7.37 7.23
N GLN A 63 -3.62 -8.67 7.15
CA GLN A 63 -2.89 -9.38 8.19
C GLN A 63 -2.08 -10.56 7.61
N ASP A 64 -0.81 -10.64 7.97
CA ASP A 64 0.05 -11.80 7.72
C ASP A 64 -0.11 -12.85 8.82
N ALA A 65 -0.28 -14.12 8.46
CA ALA A 65 -0.51 -15.17 9.44
C ALA A 65 0.76 -15.56 10.22
N SER A 66 1.95 -15.38 9.63
CA SER A 66 3.22 -15.80 10.21
C SER A 66 3.69 -14.84 11.30
N THR A 67 3.64 -13.53 10.99
CA THR A 67 4.14 -12.44 11.82
C THR A 67 3.04 -11.73 12.60
N ARG A 68 1.76 -11.95 12.22
CA ARG A 68 0.59 -11.18 12.69
C ARG A 68 0.61 -9.70 12.32
N ALA A 69 1.56 -9.27 11.49
CA ALA A 69 1.71 -7.90 11.05
C ALA A 69 0.50 -7.41 10.24
N GLN A 70 0.15 -6.14 10.40
CA GLN A 70 -0.97 -5.47 9.74
C GLN A 70 -0.52 -4.31 8.83
N ASP A 71 0.80 -4.19 8.65
CA ASP A 71 1.49 -3.13 7.90
C ASP A 71 1.66 -3.43 6.40
N ALA A 72 0.96 -4.47 5.92
CA ALA A 72 1.07 -5.00 4.56
C ALA A 72 2.39 -5.72 4.23
N SER A 73 3.20 -6.07 5.24
CA SER A 73 4.19 -7.14 5.09
C SER A 73 3.49 -8.50 5.00
N ALA A 74 4.03 -9.40 4.20
CA ALA A 74 3.51 -10.72 3.91
C ALA A 74 4.66 -11.74 3.83
N THR A 75 4.40 -12.97 4.25
CA THR A 75 5.38 -14.05 4.20
C THR A 75 5.08 -14.99 3.02
N ALA A 76 6.05 -15.22 2.14
CA ALA A 76 5.92 -16.19 1.06
C ALA A 76 5.57 -17.59 1.60
N GLY A 77 4.66 -18.30 0.94
CA GLY A 77 4.16 -19.61 1.35
C GLY A 77 3.22 -19.59 2.57
N ARG A 78 2.84 -18.42 3.09
CA ARG A 78 1.95 -18.29 4.26
C ARG A 78 0.66 -17.58 3.89
N ALA A 79 -0.34 -17.78 4.75
CA ALA A 79 -1.65 -17.16 4.58
C ALA A 79 -1.58 -15.65 4.82
N PHE A 80 -2.20 -14.90 3.92
CA PHE A 80 -2.39 -13.46 3.98
C PHE A 80 -3.88 -13.16 3.92
N THR A 81 -4.37 -12.33 4.83
CA THR A 81 -5.78 -12.00 4.96
C THR A 81 -6.03 -10.54 4.62
N LEU A 82 -7.05 -10.29 3.82
CA LEU A 82 -7.62 -8.97 3.55
C LEU A 82 -8.98 -8.87 4.24
N THR A 83 -9.23 -7.73 4.87
CA THR A 83 -10.57 -7.34 5.34
C THR A 83 -11.05 -6.12 4.56
N GLY A 84 -12.34 -6.02 4.28
CA GLY A 84 -12.86 -4.91 3.50
C GLY A 84 -14.30 -5.09 3.04
N GLY A 85 -14.61 -4.56 1.87
CA GLY A 85 -15.94 -4.60 1.29
C GLY A 85 -15.93 -5.14 -0.14
N LYS A 86 -16.84 -6.06 -0.41
CA LYS A 86 -17.09 -6.67 -1.73
C LYS A 86 -15.85 -7.33 -2.35
N LEU A 87 -15.04 -7.99 -1.53
CA LEU A 87 -13.77 -8.64 -1.90
C LEU A 87 -13.92 -10.04 -2.50
N LYS A 88 -15.10 -10.65 -2.41
CA LYS A 88 -15.36 -11.99 -2.94
C LYS A 88 -14.94 -12.08 -4.40
N VAL A 89 -14.05 -13.01 -4.71
CA VAL A 89 -13.51 -13.27 -6.05
C VAL A 89 -14.39 -14.30 -6.73
N VAL A 90 -15.13 -13.88 -7.75
CA VAL A 90 -16.01 -14.74 -8.54
C VAL A 90 -16.30 -14.10 -9.90
N GLY A 91 -16.47 -14.93 -10.92
CA GLY A 91 -16.76 -14.51 -12.28
C GLY A 91 -16.21 -15.50 -13.29
N THR A 92 -16.60 -15.34 -14.56
CA THR A 92 -16.15 -16.18 -15.68
C THR A 92 -15.11 -15.47 -16.55
N ASP A 93 -14.91 -14.17 -16.35
CA ASP A 93 -13.88 -13.42 -17.07
C ASP A 93 -12.47 -13.91 -16.68
N PRO A 94 -11.56 -14.17 -17.63
CA PRO A 94 -10.21 -14.68 -17.35
C PRO A 94 -9.37 -13.80 -16.40
N SER A 95 -9.67 -12.50 -16.34
CA SER A 95 -8.99 -11.54 -15.45
C SER A 95 -9.38 -11.70 -13.98
N VAL A 96 -10.50 -12.38 -13.68
CA VAL A 96 -10.95 -12.62 -12.30
C VAL A 96 -9.92 -13.47 -11.56
N GLY A 97 -9.58 -13.03 -10.36
CA GLY A 97 -8.58 -13.68 -9.54
C GLY A 97 -7.85 -12.73 -8.60
N ILE A 98 -6.80 -13.27 -8.00
CA ILE A 98 -5.84 -12.58 -7.14
C ILE A 98 -4.50 -12.58 -7.88
N THR A 99 -3.93 -11.41 -8.10
CA THR A 99 -2.66 -11.27 -8.83
C THR A 99 -1.68 -10.42 -8.05
N LEU A 100 -0.42 -10.83 -8.06
CA LEU A 100 0.71 -10.13 -7.46
C LEU A 100 1.65 -9.70 -8.58
N LYS A 101 1.81 -8.39 -8.76
CA LYS A 101 2.74 -7.84 -9.75
C LYS A 101 3.97 -7.29 -9.04
N SER A 102 5.12 -7.87 -9.33
CA SER A 102 6.42 -7.39 -8.83
C SER A 102 6.76 -6.02 -9.42
N SER A 103 7.66 -5.29 -8.77
CA SER A 103 8.19 -4.02 -9.27
C SER A 103 8.89 -4.13 -10.65
N SER A 104 9.40 -5.30 -11.01
CA SER A 104 9.96 -5.57 -12.35
C SER A 104 8.89 -5.81 -13.43
N GLY A 105 7.62 -5.89 -13.03
CA GLY A 105 6.47 -6.05 -13.92
C GLY A 105 5.99 -7.49 -14.11
N LYS A 106 6.69 -8.50 -13.55
CA LYS A 106 6.23 -9.90 -13.56
C LYS A 106 4.96 -10.03 -12.72
N GLU A 107 3.88 -10.52 -13.36
CA GLU A 107 2.58 -10.78 -12.73
C GLU A 107 2.45 -12.28 -12.42
N THR A 108 2.10 -12.59 -11.17
CA THR A 108 1.86 -13.94 -10.67
C THR A 108 0.41 -14.04 -10.21
N LYS A 109 -0.38 -14.91 -10.85
CA LYS A 109 -1.75 -15.21 -10.43
C LYS A 109 -1.72 -16.25 -9.31
N VAL A 110 -2.37 -15.96 -8.20
CA VAL A 110 -2.52 -16.92 -7.09
C VAL A 110 -3.53 -17.98 -7.52
N ALA A 111 -3.11 -19.24 -7.53
CA ALA A 111 -3.95 -20.37 -7.89
C ALA A 111 -5.16 -20.51 -6.95
N GLU A 112 -6.29 -20.98 -7.47
CA GLU A 112 -7.57 -21.01 -6.72
C GLU A 112 -7.55 -21.98 -5.54
N ASP A 113 -6.74 -23.04 -5.61
CA ASP A 113 -6.51 -24.00 -4.52
C ASP A 113 -5.77 -23.37 -3.32
N LEU A 114 -5.10 -22.24 -3.53
CA LEU A 114 -4.47 -21.44 -2.48
C LEU A 114 -5.43 -20.43 -1.83
N TRP A 115 -6.69 -20.36 -2.27
CA TRP A 115 -7.69 -19.48 -1.66
C TRP A 115 -8.34 -20.20 -0.47
N VAL A 116 -8.11 -19.67 0.74
CA VAL A 116 -8.54 -20.27 2.00
C VAL A 116 -9.93 -19.78 2.43
N THR A 117 -10.23 -18.50 2.21
CA THR A 117 -11.54 -17.90 2.55
C THR A 117 -11.88 -16.88 1.48
N ASN A 118 -13.09 -16.95 0.91
CA ASN A 118 -13.52 -16.11 -0.21
C ASN A 118 -14.89 -15.47 0.06
N ASP A 119 -14.94 -14.59 1.06
CA ASP A 119 -16.14 -13.88 1.49
C ASP A 119 -16.13 -12.42 1.05
N PRO A 120 -17.31 -11.77 0.95
CA PRO A 120 -17.38 -10.37 0.57
C PRO A 120 -16.61 -9.43 1.51
N SER A 121 -16.49 -9.75 2.80
CA SER A 121 -15.80 -8.91 3.80
C SER A 121 -14.41 -9.42 4.19
N LYS A 122 -14.06 -10.64 3.80
CA LYS A 122 -12.81 -11.30 4.21
C LYS A 122 -12.31 -12.22 3.09
N LEU A 123 -11.08 -11.98 2.65
CA LEU A 123 -10.40 -12.81 1.66
C LEU A 123 -9.08 -13.30 2.25
N THR A 124 -8.89 -14.60 2.39
CA THR A 124 -7.64 -15.20 2.86
C THR A 124 -7.09 -16.11 1.78
N PHE A 125 -5.82 -15.94 1.43
CA PHE A 125 -5.13 -16.74 0.43
C PHE A 125 -3.67 -16.97 0.83
N ILE A 126 -3.04 -17.99 0.28
CA ILE A 126 -1.62 -18.27 0.50
C ILE A 126 -0.80 -17.51 -0.53
N ILE A 127 0.21 -16.75 -0.06
CA ILE A 127 1.18 -16.13 -0.95
C ILE A 127 2.02 -17.24 -1.59
N PRO A 128 2.17 -17.29 -2.93
CA PRO A 128 3.01 -18.30 -3.57
C PRO A 128 4.43 -18.30 -2.99
N ALA A 129 4.96 -19.50 -2.72
CA ALA A 129 6.23 -19.68 -2.00
C ALA A 129 7.47 -19.35 -2.86
N ASP A 130 7.29 -19.27 -4.17
CA ASP A 130 8.33 -18.97 -5.17
C ASP A 130 8.51 -17.47 -5.42
N LEU A 131 7.78 -16.62 -4.68
CA LEU A 131 7.95 -15.17 -4.77
C LEU A 131 9.15 -14.71 -3.97
N GLU A 132 10.01 -13.94 -4.64
CA GLU A 132 11.16 -13.28 -4.03
C GLU A 132 10.72 -12.14 -3.14
N ASP A 133 11.54 -11.83 -2.13
CA ASP A 133 11.35 -10.67 -1.27
C ASP A 133 11.34 -9.37 -2.08
N GLY A 134 10.39 -8.48 -1.78
CA GLY A 134 10.26 -7.22 -2.50
C GLY A 134 8.88 -6.58 -2.42
N THR A 135 8.71 -5.51 -3.19
CA THR A 135 7.44 -4.78 -3.29
C THR A 135 6.57 -5.34 -4.41
N TYR A 136 5.30 -5.61 -4.09
CA TYR A 136 4.32 -6.12 -5.01
C TYR A 136 3.05 -5.27 -4.99
N GLU A 137 2.44 -5.12 -6.17
CA GLU A 137 1.06 -4.64 -6.29
C GLU A 137 0.12 -5.86 -6.25
N LEU A 138 -0.63 -5.97 -5.16
CA LEU A 138 -1.71 -6.94 -5.03
C LEU A 138 -2.96 -6.37 -5.68
N LYS A 139 -3.48 -7.05 -6.70
CA LYS A 139 -4.74 -6.72 -7.38
C LYS A 139 -5.75 -7.84 -7.17
N ILE A 140 -6.93 -7.48 -6.68
CA ILE A 140 -8.09 -8.38 -6.55
C ILE A 140 -9.08 -7.99 -7.63
N THR A 141 -9.38 -8.91 -8.54
CA THR A 141 -10.31 -8.69 -9.65
C THR A 141 -11.51 -9.61 -9.52
N THR A 142 -12.72 -9.06 -9.64
CA THR A 142 -13.97 -9.81 -9.44
C THR A 142 -15.12 -9.27 -10.29
N GLN A 143 -16.07 -10.14 -10.62
CA GLN A 143 -17.38 -9.77 -11.16
C GLN A 143 -18.46 -9.79 -10.08
N PHE A 144 -18.13 -9.92 -8.80
CA PHE A 144 -19.11 -9.85 -7.72
C PHE A 144 -19.89 -8.52 -7.74
N GLY A 145 -21.21 -8.58 -7.85
CA GLY A 145 -22.09 -7.41 -7.90
C GLY A 145 -22.43 -6.83 -6.53
N SER A 146 -23.67 -6.35 -6.40
CA SER A 146 -24.21 -5.80 -5.13
C SER A 146 -24.69 -6.90 -4.18
N ASN A 147 -24.94 -8.10 -4.68
CA ASN A 147 -25.32 -9.28 -3.90
C ASN A 147 -24.80 -10.56 -4.59
N SER A 148 -24.92 -11.72 -3.94
CA SER A 148 -24.43 -13.01 -4.43
C SER A 148 -25.11 -13.52 -5.70
N LYS A 149 -26.21 -12.91 -6.16
CA LYS A 149 -27.00 -13.35 -7.32
C LYS A 149 -26.70 -12.55 -8.59
N THR A 150 -26.00 -11.42 -8.47
CA THR A 150 -25.74 -10.52 -9.61
C THR A 150 -24.25 -10.46 -9.89
N MET A 151 -23.88 -10.79 -11.14
CA MET A 151 -22.52 -10.62 -11.64
C MET A 151 -22.43 -9.35 -12.49
N LEU A 152 -21.33 -8.62 -12.34
CA LEU A 152 -21.00 -7.46 -13.16
C LEU A 152 -20.62 -7.92 -14.57
N LYS A 153 -21.12 -7.22 -15.58
CA LYS A 153 -20.74 -7.47 -16.98
C LYS A 153 -19.26 -7.18 -17.23
N VAL A 154 -18.72 -6.16 -16.55
CA VAL A 154 -17.31 -5.78 -16.60
C VAL A 154 -16.69 -6.05 -15.22
N PRO A 155 -15.59 -6.83 -15.13
CA PRO A 155 -14.89 -7.04 -13.87
C PRO A 155 -14.41 -5.72 -13.28
N ARG A 156 -14.38 -5.63 -11.96
CA ARG A 156 -13.76 -4.52 -11.23
C ARG A 156 -12.56 -5.01 -10.44
N SER A 157 -11.67 -4.08 -10.12
CA SER A 157 -10.48 -4.39 -9.34
C SER A 157 -10.23 -3.40 -8.21
N VAL A 158 -9.58 -3.87 -7.15
CA VAL A 158 -8.96 -3.02 -6.12
C VAL A 158 -7.49 -3.43 -6.00
N MET A 159 -6.62 -2.44 -5.78
CA MET A 159 -5.17 -2.62 -5.71
C MET A 159 -4.65 -2.17 -4.36
N LYS A 160 -3.61 -2.84 -3.87
CA LYS A 160 -2.87 -2.46 -2.66
C LYS A 160 -1.41 -2.87 -2.80
N THR A 161 -0.50 -1.99 -2.40
CA THR A 161 0.91 -2.35 -2.28
C THR A 161 1.12 -3.23 -1.05
N ILE A 162 1.84 -4.33 -1.22
CA ILE A 162 2.30 -5.22 -0.15
C ILE A 162 3.80 -5.48 -0.29
N TYR A 163 4.42 -5.96 0.78
CA TYR A 163 5.83 -6.33 0.81
C TYR A 163 5.94 -7.81 1.14
N ILE A 164 6.60 -8.58 0.28
CA ILE A 164 6.96 -9.96 0.59
C ILE A 164 8.32 -9.91 1.28
N GLY A 165 8.41 -10.50 2.48
CA GLY A 165 9.61 -10.42 3.31
C GLY A 165 9.64 -9.17 4.19
N THR A 166 10.82 -8.59 4.38
CA THR A 166 11.00 -7.45 5.31
C THR A 166 10.43 -6.16 4.72
N ALA A 167 9.46 -5.54 5.39
CA ALA A 167 8.96 -4.22 5.00
C ALA A 167 10.08 -3.17 5.14
N PRO A 168 10.18 -2.19 4.22
CA PRO A 168 11.18 -1.14 4.31
C PRO A 168 11.03 -0.34 5.61
N SER A 169 12.13 -0.18 6.35
CA SER A 169 12.19 0.63 7.57
C SER A 169 12.04 2.12 7.24
N GLY A 170 10.80 2.58 7.11
CA GLY A 170 10.53 4.00 6.80
C GLY A 170 9.07 4.37 6.57
N GLY A 171 8.17 3.39 6.40
CA GLY A 171 6.73 3.65 6.33
C GLY A 171 6.14 3.81 7.73
N GLY A 172 6.24 5.01 8.29
CA GLY A 172 5.72 5.32 9.63
C GLY A 172 4.21 5.07 9.75
N SER A 173 3.85 3.92 10.33
CA SER A 173 2.59 3.78 11.05
C SER A 173 2.79 4.40 12.43
N SER A 174 2.44 5.68 12.58
CA SER A 174 2.16 6.24 13.89
C SER A 174 0.90 5.53 14.43
N SER A 175 1.14 4.41 15.11
CA SER A 175 0.24 3.87 16.12
C SER A 175 0.09 4.92 17.23
N GLY A 176 -0.82 5.87 17.03
CA GLY A 176 -1.29 6.77 18.08
C GLY A 176 -2.17 5.98 19.05
N GLY A 177 -1.53 5.17 19.89
CA GLY A 177 -2.13 4.55 21.05
C GLY A 177 -1.88 5.43 22.27
N ASP A 178 -2.98 5.85 22.88
CA ASP A 178 -3.13 6.15 24.31
C ASP A 178 -2.38 7.37 24.87
N GLY A 179 -3.13 8.47 25.06
CA GLY A 179 -2.74 9.63 25.86
C GLY A 179 -3.99 10.16 26.55
N GLY A 180 -4.01 10.01 27.87
CA GLY A 180 -5.16 10.22 28.76
C GLY A 180 -5.98 11.47 28.49
N LEU A 181 -7.30 11.27 28.56
CA LEU A 181 -8.26 12.34 28.80
C LEU A 181 -8.09 12.80 30.26
N ASP A 182 -7.18 13.74 30.48
CA ASP A 182 -7.15 14.51 31.72
C ASP A 182 -6.94 15.99 31.43
N GLU A 183 -7.92 16.75 31.90
CA GLU A 183 -7.89 18.15 32.34
C GLU A 183 -8.08 19.29 31.32
N ASN A 184 -9.32 19.77 31.37
CA ASN A 184 -9.90 20.99 30.86
C ASN A 184 -9.18 22.25 31.42
N PRO A 185 -8.53 23.10 30.59
CA PRO A 185 -7.94 24.34 31.05
C PRO A 185 -8.66 25.54 30.42
N LEU A 186 -9.90 25.78 30.82
CA LEU A 186 -10.59 27.08 30.67
C LEU A 186 -11.46 27.34 31.90
N GLY A 187 -10.79 27.71 32.99
CA GLY A 187 -11.21 28.83 33.82
C GLY A 187 -10.45 30.06 33.36
#